data_AF-A0A534UFP4-F1
#
_entry.id   AF-A0A534UFP4-F1
#
_cell.length_a   1.000
_cell.length_b   1.000
_cell.length_c   1.000
_cell.angle_alpha   90.00
_cell.angle_beta   90.00
_cell.angle_gamma   90.00
#
_symmetry.space_group_name_H-M   'P 1'
#
loop_
_entity.id
_entity.type
_entity.pdbx_description
1 polymer ?
#
loop_
_entity_poly.entity_id
_entity_poly.type
_entity_poly.pdbx_seq_one_letter_code
_entity_poly.pdbx_strand_id
1 'polypeptide(L)'
;MSQSEEIFSWETPPELWRGFKPSASTWSGGVVSIFIAPDPSGAMVSVLEARAFADRGLEGDRFFRESWSAANRPDKAVSLIEEEVLELAAKELGVASIADKTRR
;
A
#
# COMPACT_ATOMS: atom_id res chain seq x y z
N MET A 1 -1.21 -6.14 -28.37
CA MET A 1 -0.60 -7.32 -27.73
C MET A 1 -1.23 -7.44 -26.36
N SER A 2 -2.28 -8.25 -26.23
CA SER A 2 -2.95 -8.49 -24.96
C SER A 2 -2.03 -9.38 -24.13
N GLN A 3 -1.33 -8.82 -23.14
CA GLN A 3 -0.74 -9.66 -22.11
C GLN A 3 -1.90 -10.35 -21.42
N SER A 4 -2.02 -11.65 -21.61
CA SER A 4 -2.85 -12.49 -20.75
C SER A 4 -2.34 -12.25 -19.34
N GLU A 5 -3.13 -11.59 -18.49
CA GLU A 5 -2.88 -11.56 -17.06
C GLU A 5 -2.77 -13.02 -16.62
N GLU A 6 -1.55 -13.47 -16.33
CA GLU A 6 -1.32 -14.78 -15.73
C GLU A 6 -1.94 -14.72 -14.33
N ILE A 7 -3.19 -15.18 -14.23
CA ILE A 7 -3.87 -15.34 -12.96
C ILE A 7 -3.22 -16.51 -12.25
N PHE A 8 -2.32 -16.22 -11.31
CA PHE A 8 -1.71 -17.25 -10.50
C PHE A 8 -2.77 -17.89 -9.60
N SER A 9 -2.73 -19.22 -9.44
CA SER A 9 -3.77 -19.96 -8.70
C SER A 9 -3.91 -19.57 -7.22
N TRP A 10 -2.98 -18.79 -6.69
CA TRP A 10 -2.96 -18.28 -5.32
C TRP A 10 -3.32 -16.79 -5.23
N GLU A 11 -3.42 -16.07 -6.36
CA GLU A 11 -3.98 -14.73 -6.38
C GLU A 11 -5.49 -14.84 -6.16
N THR A 12 -6.03 -14.05 -5.23
CA THR A 12 -7.47 -14.04 -5.01
C THR A 12 -8.14 -13.59 -6.33
N PRO A 13 -9.27 -14.15 -6.80
CA PRO A 13 -9.87 -13.69 -8.05
C PRO A 13 -10.21 -12.19 -8.03
N PRO A 14 -9.90 -11.38 -9.06
CA PRO A 14 -10.17 -9.94 -9.09
C PRO A 14 -11.64 -9.58 -8.81
N GLU A 15 -12.56 -10.49 -9.10
CA GLU A 15 -14.00 -10.37 -8.83
C GLU A 15 -14.30 -10.24 -7.33
N LEU A 16 -13.45 -10.77 -6.46
CA LEU A 16 -13.64 -10.79 -5.01
C LEU A 16 -13.14 -9.51 -4.31
N TRP A 17 -12.23 -8.74 -4.93
CA TRP A 17 -11.68 -7.49 -4.35
C TRP A 17 -11.88 -6.26 -5.21
N ARG A 18 -12.47 -6.39 -6.41
CA ARG A 18 -12.93 -5.23 -7.19
C ARG A 18 -13.89 -4.32 -6.40
N GLY A 19 -14.46 -4.81 -5.30
CA GLY A 19 -15.25 -4.03 -4.36
C GLY A 19 -16.51 -3.47 -5.01
N PHE A 20 -17.46 -3.04 -4.19
CA PHE A 20 -18.58 -2.25 -4.70
C PHE A 20 -18.03 -0.90 -5.17
N LYS A 21 -17.97 -0.65 -6.48
CA LYS A 21 -17.77 0.72 -7.02
C LYS A 21 -19.09 1.48 -6.85
N PRO A 22 -19.22 2.42 -5.90
CA PRO A 22 -20.40 3.25 -5.86
C PRO A 22 -20.40 4.07 -7.15
N SER A 23 -21.50 4.02 -7.91
CA SER A 23 -21.63 4.79 -9.17
C SER A 23 -21.64 6.31 -8.97
N ALA A 24 -21.56 6.80 -7.73
CA ALA A 24 -21.69 8.21 -7.39
C ALA A 24 -20.84 8.63 -6.16
N SER A 25 -19.56 8.26 -6.10
CA SER A 25 -18.61 8.96 -5.22
C SER A 25 -18.02 10.15 -5.97
N THR A 26 -18.34 11.38 -5.55
CA THR A 26 -17.75 12.64 -6.07
C THR A 26 -16.30 12.87 -5.62
N TRP A 27 -15.74 11.97 -4.81
CA TRP A 27 -14.38 12.06 -4.31
C TRP A 27 -13.41 11.41 -5.30
N SER A 28 -12.42 12.19 -5.75
CA SER A 28 -11.29 11.74 -6.54
C SER A 28 -10.01 11.91 -5.75
N GLY A 29 -9.19 10.88 -5.69
CA GLY A 29 -7.86 10.91 -5.11
C GLY A 29 -6.94 9.94 -5.84
N GLY A 30 -5.63 10.07 -5.64
CA GLY A 30 -4.62 9.21 -6.24
C GLY A 30 -3.49 8.92 -5.27
N VAL A 31 -2.79 7.81 -5.51
CA VAL A 31 -1.55 7.50 -4.79
C VAL A 31 -0.44 8.33 -5.42
N VAL A 32 0.15 9.24 -4.65
CA VAL A 32 1.23 10.13 -5.11
C VAL A 32 2.62 9.57 -4.82
N SER A 33 2.75 8.75 -3.79
CA SER A 33 4.01 8.16 -3.36
C SER A 33 3.76 6.79 -2.70
N ILE A 34 4.71 5.88 -2.85
CA ILE A 34 4.67 4.54 -2.26
C ILE A 34 5.96 4.34 -1.48
N PHE A 35 5.82 3.79 -0.28
CA PHE A 35 6.94 3.45 0.60
C PHE A 35 6.77 2.03 1.12
N ILE A 36 7.87 1.28 1.12
CA ILE A 36 7.96 -0.05 1.73
C ILE A 36 9.08 -0.08 2.77
N ALA A 37 8.97 -0.91 3.79
CA ALA A 37 10.06 -1.22 4.71
C ALA A 37 10.49 -2.68 4.50
N PRO A 38 11.61 -2.96 3.82
CA PRO A 38 12.06 -4.34 3.58
C PRO A 38 12.33 -5.11 4.88
N ASP A 39 12.88 -4.43 5.88
CA ASP A 39 13.26 -5.03 7.15
C ASP A 39 12.30 -4.64 8.29
N PRO A 40 12.04 -5.55 9.26
CA PRO A 40 11.42 -5.21 10.52
C PRO A 40 12.17 -4.06 11.21
N SER A 41 11.44 -3.02 11.61
CA SER A 41 12.02 -1.78 12.19
C SER A 41 13.01 -1.01 11.30
N GLY A 42 13.19 -1.40 10.03
CA GLY A 42 14.06 -0.72 9.08
C GLY A 42 13.49 0.63 8.58
N ALA A 43 14.36 1.37 7.90
CA ALA A 43 13.98 2.59 7.18
C ALA A 43 12.98 2.25 6.06
N MET A 44 12.03 3.15 5.78
CA MET A 44 11.19 3.00 4.60
C MET A 44 11.91 3.55 3.39
N VAL A 45 11.70 2.90 2.25
CA VAL A 45 12.27 3.28 0.96
C VAL A 45 11.14 3.63 0.01
N SER A 46 11.32 4.70 -0.77
CA SER A 46 10.37 5.07 -1.81
C SER A 46 10.52 4.15 -3.00
N VAL A 47 9.39 3.68 -3.54
CA VAL A 47 9.32 2.86 -4.75
C VAL A 47 8.35 3.48 -5.75
N LEU A 48 8.59 3.27 -7.04
CA LEU A 48 7.69 3.76 -8.10
C LEU A 48 6.45 2.89 -8.24
N GLU A 49 6.58 1.61 -7.95
CA GLU A 49 5.51 0.62 -8.04
C GLU A 49 5.70 -0.44 -6.94
N ALA A 50 4.58 -1.01 -6.51
CA ALA A 50 4.58 -2.14 -5.59
C ALA A 50 3.43 -3.08 -5.97
N ARG A 51 3.68 -4.38 -5.90
CA ARG A 51 2.65 -5.39 -6.13
C ARG A 51 1.85 -5.59 -4.86
N ALA A 52 0.55 -5.29 -4.93
CA ALA A 52 -0.36 -5.41 -3.80
C ALA A 52 -1.17 -6.70 -3.88
N PHE A 53 -1.19 -7.44 -2.78
CA PHE A 53 -1.97 -8.65 -2.63
C PHE A 53 -2.99 -8.44 -1.51
N ALA A 54 -4.28 -8.60 -1.83
CA ALA A 54 -5.40 -8.30 -0.91
C ALA A 54 -5.29 -9.02 0.45
N ASP A 55 -4.65 -10.18 0.46
CA ASP A 55 -4.47 -11.05 1.61
C ASP A 55 -3.08 -10.97 2.27
N ARG A 56 -2.07 -10.54 1.51
CA ARG A 56 -0.66 -10.63 1.92
C ARG A 56 0.01 -9.27 2.12
N GLY A 57 -0.56 -8.18 1.63
CA GLY A 57 0.03 -6.83 1.68
C GLY A 57 0.89 -6.52 0.47
N LEU A 58 1.87 -5.62 0.63
CA LEU A 58 2.77 -5.18 -0.44
C LEU A 58 3.98 -6.10 -0.54
N GLU A 59 4.25 -6.65 -1.71
CA GLU A 59 5.45 -7.47 -1.96
C GLU A 59 6.72 -6.69 -1.64
N GLY A 60 7.62 -7.31 -0.87
CA GLY A 60 8.87 -6.68 -0.41
C GLY A 60 8.73 -5.79 0.83
N ASP A 61 7.51 -5.57 1.36
CA ASP A 61 7.34 -4.95 2.67
C ASP A 61 7.47 -5.97 3.81
N ARG A 62 7.92 -5.54 4.99
CA ARG A 62 8.06 -6.35 6.20
C ARG A 62 6.77 -7.00 6.68
N PHE A 63 5.61 -6.45 6.32
CA PHE A 63 4.31 -7.05 6.62
C PHE A 63 3.79 -7.94 5.49
N PHE A 64 4.55 -8.11 4.42
CA PHE A 64 4.27 -9.08 3.38
C PHE A 64 4.20 -10.48 3.97
N ARG A 65 3.15 -11.22 3.63
CA ARG A 65 2.91 -12.56 4.18
C ARG A 65 3.13 -13.62 3.11
N GLU A 66 3.62 -14.77 3.54
CA GLU A 66 3.72 -15.93 2.66
C GLU A 66 2.34 -16.55 2.37
N SER A 67 1.39 -16.45 3.30
CA SER A 67 0.05 -17.04 3.14
C SER A 67 -1.07 -16.37 3.96
N TRP A 68 -2.33 -16.63 3.56
CA TRP A 68 -3.56 -16.19 4.23
C TRP A 68 -3.62 -16.56 5.72
N SER A 69 -3.20 -17.77 6.09
CA SER A 69 -3.28 -18.28 7.48
C SER A 69 -2.23 -17.68 8.42
N ALA A 70 -1.20 -17.02 7.89
CA ALA A 70 -0.24 -16.26 8.69
C ALA A 70 -0.79 -14.91 9.18
N ALA A 71 -2.01 -14.54 8.78
CA ALA A 71 -2.62 -13.24 9.07
C ALA A 71 -3.13 -13.12 10.53
N ASN A 72 -2.23 -12.92 11.48
CA ASN A 72 -2.61 -12.58 12.86
C ASN A 72 -2.87 -11.06 13.06
N ARG A 73 -2.64 -10.23 12.03
CA ARG A 73 -2.72 -8.75 12.06
C ARG A 73 -3.12 -8.14 10.69
N PRO A 74 -4.27 -8.51 10.08
CA PRO A 74 -4.65 -8.02 8.74
C PRO A 74 -4.70 -6.49 8.62
N ASP A 75 -4.93 -5.80 9.74
CA ASP A 75 -4.91 -4.35 9.89
C ASP A 75 -3.57 -3.66 9.52
N LYS A 76 -2.48 -4.42 9.41
CA LYS A 76 -1.13 -3.89 9.14
C LYS A 76 -0.63 -4.08 7.71
N ALA A 77 -1.47 -4.57 6.80
CA ALA A 77 -1.04 -4.90 5.44
C ALA A 77 -0.69 -3.65 4.61
N VAL A 78 -1.41 -2.54 4.80
CA VAL A 78 -1.19 -1.25 4.12
C VAL A 78 -1.55 -0.11 5.07
N SER A 79 -0.77 0.96 5.07
CA SER A 79 -1.14 2.24 5.70
C SER A 79 -1.32 3.29 4.61
N LEU A 80 -2.39 4.08 4.71
CA LEU A 80 -2.61 5.25 3.86
C LEU A 80 -2.56 6.50 4.75
N ILE A 81 -1.81 7.50 4.29
CA ILE A 81 -1.68 8.80 4.94
C ILE A 81 -1.93 9.84 3.84
N GLU A 82 -2.76 10.82 4.13
CA GLU A 82 -3.03 11.92 3.20
C GLU A 82 -1.76 12.77 3.00
N GLU A 83 -1.44 13.10 1.75
CA GLU A 83 -0.24 13.89 1.42
C GLU A 83 -0.32 15.27 2.07
N GLU A 84 -1.52 15.86 2.12
CA GLU A 84 -1.79 17.16 2.74
C GLU A 84 -1.40 17.19 4.23
N VAL A 85 -1.54 16.06 4.92
CA VAL A 85 -1.13 15.92 6.33
C VAL A 85 0.39 15.85 6.44
N LEU A 86 1.06 15.14 5.52
CA LEU A 86 2.52 15.05 5.48
C LEU A 86 3.15 16.40 5.12
N GLU A 87 2.59 17.13 4.15
CA GLU A 87 3.03 18.48 3.76
C GLU A 87 2.94 19.46 4.92
N LEU A 88 1.80 19.47 5.64
CA LEU A 88 1.63 20.32 6.81
C LEU A 88 2.65 20.00 7.90
N ALA A 89 2.84 18.72 8.22
CA ALA A 89 3.80 18.29 9.23
C ALA A 89 5.25 18.58 8.83
N ALA A 90 5.62 18.41 7.55
CA ALA A 90 6.94 18.74 7.04
C ALA A 90 7.22 20.25 7.17
N LYS A 91 6.21 21.08 6.86
CA LYS A 91 6.28 22.54 7.04
C LYS A 91 6.47 22.94 8.50
N GLU A 92 5.74 22.34 9.43
CA GLU A 92 5.88 22.59 10.87
C GLU A 92 7.27 22.21 11.40
N LEU A 93 7.84 21.13 10.86
CA LEU A 93 9.17 20.64 11.23
C LEU A 93 10.33 21.36 10.48
N GLY A 94 10.03 22.19 9.49
CA GLY A 94 11.03 22.89 8.68
C GLY A 94 11.87 21.95 7.80
N VAL A 95 11.30 20.83 7.35
CA VAL A 95 11.95 19.85 6.47
C VAL A 95 11.22 19.74 5.13
N ALA A 96 11.90 19.20 4.12
CA ALA A 96 11.32 19.06 2.78
C ALA A 96 10.22 18.00 2.70
N SER A 97 10.38 16.88 3.40
CA SER A 97 9.40 15.80 3.47
C SER A 97 9.65 14.92 4.70
N ILE A 98 8.61 14.23 5.15
CA ILE A 98 8.65 13.21 6.22
C ILE A 98 7.96 11.91 5.82
N ALA A 99 7.64 11.74 4.54
CA ALA A 99 6.85 10.60 4.07
C ALA A 99 7.56 9.25 4.35
N ASP A 100 8.88 9.19 4.16
CA ASP A 100 9.75 8.05 4.46
C ASP A 100 9.92 7.76 5.97
N LYS A 101 9.44 8.66 6.83
CA LYS A 101 9.57 8.58 8.29
C LYS A 101 8.24 8.33 9.00
N THR A 102 7.13 8.34 8.27
CA THR A 102 5.78 8.33 8.86
C THR A 102 5.02 7.06 8.47
N ARG A 103 4.52 6.33 9.48
CA ARG A 103 3.76 5.09 9.31
C ARG A 103 2.87 4.84 10.54
N ARG A 104 1.80 4.06 10.38
CA ARG A 104 0.86 3.69 11.45
C ARG A 104 1.20 2.35 12.11
#